data_AF-A0A0S7XLN2-F1
#
_entry.id   AF-A0A0S7XLN2-F1
#
_cell.length_a   1.000
_cell.length_b   1.000
_cell.length_c   1.000
_cell.angle_alpha   90.00
_cell.angle_beta   90.00
_cell.angle_gamma   90.00
#
_symmetry.space_group_name_H-M   'P 1'
#
loop_
_entity.id
_entity.type
_entity.pdbx_description
1 polymer ?
#
loop_
_entity_poly.entity_id
_entity_poly.type
_entity_poly.pdbx_seq_one_letter_code
_entity_poly.pdbx_strand_id
1 'polypeptide(L)'
;MTEVPQEVTDNIAAADYDFSSINQYSDLTYTQFNVSVGAEYMLSPRISLTADAAYYDLTDDQGYVYGIQTGSLYIIRSGLRIGF
;
A
#
# COMPACT_ATOMS: atom_id res chain seq x y z
N MET A 1 -31.68 20.76 24.16
CA MET A 1 -31.39 19.42 23.59
C MET A 1 -32.70 18.89 23.04
N THR A 2 -32.74 18.50 21.77
CA THR A 2 -33.92 17.88 21.17
C THR A 2 -33.93 16.41 21.56
N GLU A 3 -34.98 15.94 22.22
CA GLU A 3 -35.11 14.52 22.56
C GLU A 3 -35.38 13.73 21.28
N VAL A 4 -34.59 12.67 21.08
CA VAL A 4 -34.73 11.78 19.93
C VAL A 4 -35.98 10.92 20.16
N PRO A 5 -36.88 10.79 19.17
CA PRO A 5 -38.10 9.99 19.32
C PRO A 5 -37.80 8.54 19.72
N GLN A 6 -38.56 8.02 20.69
CA GLN A 6 -38.36 6.68 21.25
C GLN A 6 -38.37 5.58 20.19
N GLU A 7 -39.19 5.72 19.16
CA GLU A 7 -39.25 4.81 18.01
C GLU A 7 -37.90 4.68 17.27
N VAL A 8 -37.12 5.76 17.19
CA VAL A 8 -35.77 5.72 16.58
C VAL A 8 -34.81 4.96 17.49
N THR A 9 -34.90 5.18 18.80
CA THR A 9 -34.09 4.48 19.80
C THR A 9 -34.39 2.97 19.81
N ASP A 10 -35.67 2.61 19.76
CA ASP A 10 -36.12 1.22 19.78
C ASP A 10 -35.74 0.49 18.48
N ASN A 11 -35.78 1.18 17.32
CA ASN A 11 -35.33 0.63 16.04
C ASN A 11 -33.80 0.44 15.98
N ILE A 12 -33.01 1.32 16.61
CA ILE A 12 -31.55 1.15 16.72
C ILE A 12 -31.23 0.00 17.69
N ALA A 13 -31.97 -0.13 18.79
CA ALA A 13 -31.79 -1.21 19.75
C ALA A 13 -32.19 -2.59 19.19
N ALA A 14 -33.12 -2.62 18.23
CA ALA A 14 -33.51 -3.83 17.49
C ALA A 14 -32.62 -4.13 16.28
N ALA A 15 -31.65 -3.28 15.97
CA ALA A 15 -30.70 -3.53 14.89
C ALA A 15 -29.72 -4.63 15.32
N ASP A 16 -29.89 -5.82 14.76
CA ASP A 16 -28.98 -6.95 14.95
C ASP A 16 -27.73 -6.74 14.10
N TYR A 17 -26.71 -6.13 14.71
CA TYR A 17 -25.43 -5.92 14.05
C TYR A 17 -24.54 -7.16 14.25
N ASP A 18 -24.33 -7.91 13.17
CA ASP A 18 -23.37 -9.01 13.16
C ASP A 18 -21.94 -8.47 12.98
N PHE A 19 -21.16 -8.50 14.06
CA PHE A 19 -19.75 -8.10 14.10
C PHE A 19 -18.78 -9.30 14.08
N SER A 20 -19.28 -10.52 13.86
CA SER A 20 -18.45 -11.74 13.90
C SER A 20 -17.29 -11.72 12.90
N SER A 21 -17.48 -11.06 11.77
CA SER A 21 -16.47 -10.95 10.71
C SER A 21 -15.64 -9.66 10.76
N ILE A 22 -15.81 -8.81 11.78
CA ILE A 22 -15.11 -7.51 11.83
C ILE A 22 -13.58 -7.66 11.89
N ASN A 23 -13.08 -8.79 12.40
CA ASN A 23 -11.66 -9.09 12.48
C ASN A 23 -11.12 -9.81 11.24
N GLN A 24 -11.99 -10.38 10.40
CA GLN A 24 -11.59 -11.06 9.15
C GLN A 24 -11.08 -10.09 8.08
N TYR A 25 -11.37 -8.78 8.24
CA TYR A 25 -10.92 -7.72 7.34
C TYR A 25 -9.43 -7.37 7.46
N SER A 26 -8.75 -7.82 8.52
CA SER A 26 -7.38 -7.39 8.82
C SER A 26 -6.29 -8.39 8.40
N ASP A 27 -6.66 -9.59 7.97
CA ASP A 27 -5.75 -10.65 7.53
C ASP A 27 -5.59 -10.66 6.01
N LEU A 28 -5.21 -9.52 5.44
CA LEU A 28 -4.91 -9.44 4.01
C LEU A 28 -3.59 -10.14 3.70
N THR A 29 -3.65 -11.24 2.95
CA THR A 29 -2.46 -11.95 2.46
C THR A 29 -2.06 -11.37 1.10
N TYR A 30 -1.00 -10.57 1.07
CA TYR A 30 -0.44 -10.00 -0.15
C TYR A 30 0.93 -10.61 -0.48
N THR A 31 1.20 -10.79 -1.76
CA THR A 31 2.53 -11.19 -2.25
C THR A 31 3.20 -10.00 -2.90
N GLN A 32 4.40 -9.66 -2.46
CA GLN A 32 5.20 -8.59 -3.05
C GLN A 32 6.48 -9.16 -3.68
N PHE A 33 6.68 -8.91 -4.96
CA PHE A 33 7.90 -9.20 -5.69
C PHE A 33 8.65 -7.91 -6.01
N ASN A 34 9.96 -7.90 -5.76
CA ASN A 34 10.82 -6.78 -6.12
C ASN A 34 12.09 -7.27 -6.80
N VAL A 35 12.45 -6.63 -7.90
CA VAL A 35 13.75 -6.76 -8.54
C VAL A 35 14.31 -5.38 -8.84
N SER A 36 15.59 -5.19 -8.56
CA SER A 36 16.29 -3.94 -8.86
C SER A 36 17.66 -4.21 -9.44
N VAL A 37 18.04 -3.42 -10.43
CA VAL A 37 19.38 -3.40 -11.02
C VAL A 37 19.91 -1.97 -10.99
N GLY A 38 21.17 -1.83 -10.60
CA GLY A 38 21.82 -0.53 -10.50
C GLY A 38 23.25 -0.60 -11.03
N ALA A 39 23.70 0.51 -11.58
CA ALA A 39 25.08 0.72 -12.01
C ALA A 39 25.58 2.04 -11.44
N GLU A 40 26.81 2.02 -10.93
CA GLU A 40 27.55 3.21 -10.54
C GLU A 40 28.81 3.32 -11.41
N TYR A 41 29.07 4.50 -11.92
CA TYR A 41 30.27 4.81 -12.67
C TYR A 41 31.02 5.99 -12.04
N MET A 42 32.27 5.76 -11.69
CA MET A 42 33.15 6.80 -11.15
C MET A 42 33.69 7.67 -12.29
N LEU A 43 33.18 8.90 -12.41
CA LEU A 43 33.65 9.90 -13.38
C LEU A 43 34.98 10.52 -12.96
N SER A 44 35.17 10.69 -11.65
CA SER A 44 36.40 11.20 -11.04
C SER A 44 36.48 10.73 -9.58
N PRO A 45 37.61 10.89 -8.87
CA PRO A 45 37.73 10.49 -7.45
C PRO A 45 36.72 11.12 -6.51
N ARG A 46 36.02 12.18 -6.95
CA ARG A 46 35.02 12.91 -6.17
C ARG A 46 33.64 12.92 -6.82
N ILE A 47 33.46 12.31 -7.99
CA ILE A 47 32.18 12.35 -8.72
C ILE A 47 31.84 10.96 -9.22
N SER A 48 30.70 10.45 -8.78
CA SER A 48 30.09 9.23 -9.31
C SER A 48 28.75 9.53 -9.96
N LEU A 49 28.47 8.85 -11.06
CA LEU A 49 27.15 8.79 -11.70
C LEU A 49 26.46 7.49 -11.28
N THR A 50 25.20 7.56 -10.90
CA THR A 50 24.38 6.38 -10.60
C THR A 50 23.21 6.28 -11.57
N ALA A 51 22.85 5.06 -11.94
CA ALA A 51 21.64 4.74 -12.68
C ALA A 51 21.03 3.47 -12.10
N ASP A 52 19.74 3.52 -11.79
CA ASP A 52 19.01 2.44 -11.14
C ASP A 52 17.67 2.21 -11.83
N ALA A 53 17.29 0.95 -11.97
CA ALA A 53 15.97 0.53 -12.41
C ALA A 53 15.41 -0.49 -11.40
N ALA A 54 14.15 -0.32 -11.03
CA ALA A 54 13.47 -1.21 -10.10
C ALA A 54 12.06 -1.51 -10.59
N TYR A 55 11.68 -2.78 -10.48
CA TYR A 55 10.34 -3.26 -10.74
C TYR A 55 9.77 -3.83 -9.45
N TYR A 56 8.55 -3.42 -9.13
CA TYR A 56 7.77 -3.88 -8.00
C TYR A 56 6.47 -4.44 -8.54
N ASP A 57 6.12 -5.64 -8.13
CA ASP A 57 4.83 -6.24 -8.38
C ASP A 57 4.19 -6.56 -7.04
N LEU A 58 2.95 -6.14 -6.87
CA LEU A 58 2.12 -6.49 -5.74
C LEU A 58 0.91 -7.23 -6.28
N THR A 59 0.78 -8.49 -5.89
CA THR A 59 -0.35 -9.35 -6.21
C THR A 59 -1.17 -9.54 -4.94
N ASP A 60 -2.44 -9.13 -5.03
CA ASP A 60 -3.45 -9.30 -3.98
C ASP A 60 -4.45 -10.37 -4.42
N ASP A 61 -4.44 -11.51 -3.73
CA ASP A 61 -5.32 -12.66 -4.02
C ASP A 61 -6.63 -12.60 -3.20
N GLN A 62 -6.81 -11.55 -2.39
CA GLN A 62 -7.96 -11.36 -1.49
C GLN A 62 -8.60 -10.00 -1.81
N GLY A 63 -9.61 -9.99 -2.70
CA GLY A 63 -10.29 -8.76 -3.10
C GLY A 63 -10.74 -7.91 -1.91
N TYR A 64 -10.08 -6.77 -1.70
CA TYR A 64 -10.44 -5.82 -0.65
C TYR A 64 -11.73 -5.08 -1.03
N VAL A 65 -12.36 -4.39 -0.07
CA VAL A 65 -13.64 -3.66 -0.22
C VAL A 65 -13.68 -2.68 -1.42
N TYR A 66 -12.51 -2.28 -1.95
CA TYR A 66 -12.35 -1.40 -3.10
C TYR A 66 -11.82 -2.09 -4.38
N GLY A 67 -11.79 -3.43 -4.41
CA GLY A 67 -11.30 -4.24 -5.53
C GLY A 67 -9.94 -4.90 -5.28
N ILE A 68 -9.48 -5.68 -6.26
CA ILE A 68 -8.15 -6.30 -6.30
C ILE A 68 -7.10 -5.18 -6.31
N GLN A 69 -6.27 -5.08 -5.26
CA GLN A 69 -5.20 -4.10 -5.19
C GLN A 69 -3.91 -4.61 -5.86
N THR A 70 -4.04 -5.22 -7.04
CA THR A 70 -2.90 -5.69 -7.83
C THR A 70 -2.33 -4.54 -8.64
N GLY A 71 -1.02 -4.34 -8.55
CA GLY A 71 -0.36 -3.25 -9.22
C GLY A 71 1.13 -3.48 -9.40
N SER A 72 1.63 -3.05 -10.57
CA SER A 72 3.06 -3.06 -10.87
C SER A 72 3.59 -1.63 -10.94
N LEU A 73 4.73 -1.37 -10.30
CA LEU A 73 5.42 -0.09 -10.31
C LEU A 73 6.82 -0.26 -10.90
N TYR A 74 7.15 0.57 -11.88
CA TYR A 74 8.48 0.67 -12.43
C TYR A 74 9.11 2.01 -12.07
N ILE A 75 10.33 1.98 -11.56
CA ILE A 75 11.07 3.17 -11.14
C ILE A 75 12.41 3.18 -11.88
N ILE A 76 12.69 4.28 -12.57
CA ILE A 76 14.04 4.60 -13.05
C ILE A 76 14.57 5.78 -12.24
N ARG A 77 15.80 5.68 -11.77
CA ARG A 77 16.51 6.78 -11.09
C ARG A 77 17.87 6.98 -11.75
N SER A 78 18.30 8.23 -11.80
CA SER A 78 19.68 8.59 -12.12
C SER A 78 20.13 9.68 -11.17
N GLY A 79 21.43 9.71 -10.86
CA GLY A 79 21.95 10.63 -9.85
C GLY A 79 23.43 10.92 -10.03
N LEU A 80 23.86 12.04 -9.45
CA LEU A 80 25.26 12.42 -9.31
C LEU A 80 25.59 12.49 -7.82
N ARG A 81 26.67 11.81 -7.42
CA ARG A 81 27.23 11.88 -6.07
C ARG A 81 28.52 12.69 -6.13
N ILE A 82 28.61 13.74 -5.30
CA ILE A 82 29.80 14.58 -5.15
C ILE A 82 30.39 14.33 -3.77
N GLY A 83 31.64 13.88 -3.71
CA GLY A 83 32.42 13.73 -2.48
C GLY A 83 33.20 15.02 -2.18
N PHE A 84 33.03 15.55 -0.97
CA PHE A 84 33.70 16.76 -0.48
C PHE A 84 34.96 16.39 0.30
#